data_AF-A6MZZ3-F1
#
_entry.id   AF-A6MZZ3-F1
#
_cell.length_a   1.000
_cell.length_b   1.000
_cell.length_c   1.000
_cell.angle_alpha   90.00
_cell.angle_beta   90.00
_cell.angle_gamma   90.00
#
_symmetry.space_group_name_H-M   'P 1'
#
loop_
_entity.id
_entity.type
_entity.pdbx_description
1 polymer ?
#
loop_
_entity_poly.entity_id
_entity_poly.type
_entity_poly.pdbx_seq_one_letter_code
_entity_poly.pdbx_strand_id
1 'polypeptide(L)' 'QDALCSTRKDCYGDLLREGAAAYINSVAAKKQAKFAYTTQQVKSCILLGLTSKAAAIEQAALFKKANLACHYT' A
#
# COMPACT_ATOMS: atom_id res chain seq x y z
N GLN A 1 15.90 -19.62 -4.30
CA GLN A 1 15.35 -18.37 -3.72
C GLN A 1 14.26 -17.94 -4.68
N ASP A 2 13.09 -18.58 -4.57
CA ASP A 2 12.06 -18.51 -5.61
C ASP A 2 10.77 -18.04 -4.96
N ALA A 3 10.72 -16.74 -4.70
CA ALA A 3 9.53 -16.07 -4.21
C ALA A 3 9.16 -14.95 -5.19
N LEU A 4 8.09 -15.21 -5.94
CA LEU A 4 7.21 -14.20 -6.54
C LEU A 4 7.76 -13.41 -7.75
N CYS A 5 8.25 -14.13 -8.77
CA CYS A 5 8.41 -13.58 -10.12
C CYS A 5 7.07 -13.46 -10.86
N SER A 6 6.08 -12.83 -10.25
CA SER A 6 4.92 -12.31 -10.99
C SER A 6 5.21 -10.86 -11.35
N THR A 7 5.99 -10.68 -12.42
CA THR A 7 6.38 -9.42 -13.08
C THR A 7 5.22 -8.75 -13.81
N ARG A 8 4.00 -8.83 -13.28
CA ARG A 8 2.91 -7.99 -13.76
C ARG A 8 3.18 -6.58 -13.23
N LYS A 9 3.92 -5.79 -14.02
CA LYS A 9 4.07 -4.33 -13.86
C LYS A 9 2.81 -3.65 -14.38
N ASP A 10 1.67 -4.01 -13.82
CA ASP A 10 0.43 -3.29 -14.01
C ASP A 10 0.19 -2.38 -12.80
N CYS A 11 -0.43 -1.24 -13.06
CA CYS A 11 -0.74 -0.24 -12.04
C CYS A 11 -1.55 -0.81 -10.87
N TYR A 12 -2.34 -1.86 -11.11
CA TYR A 12 -3.05 -2.60 -10.07
C TYR A 12 -2.14 -3.53 -9.25
N GLY A 13 -1.14 -4.17 -9.86
CA GLY A 13 -0.14 -4.96 -9.14
C GLY A 13 0.70 -4.09 -8.19
N ASP A 14 1.06 -2.88 -8.63
CA ASP A 14 1.75 -1.90 -7.77
C ASP A 14 0.85 -1.39 -6.65
N LEU A 15 -0.43 -1.10 -6.94
CA LEU A 15 -1.42 -0.74 -5.93
C LEU A 15 -1.56 -1.82 -4.85
N LEU A 16 -1.70 -3.09 -5.24
CA LEU A 16 -1.89 -4.19 -4.30
C LEU A 16 -0.62 -4.46 -3.49
N ARG A 17 0.57 -4.35 -4.10
CA ARG A 17 1.85 -4.52 -3.39
C ARG A 17 2.05 -3.45 -2.34
N GLU A 18 1.93 -2.18 -2.72
CA GLU A 18 2.12 -1.05 -1.82
C GLU A 18 1.00 -0.97 -0.78
N GLY A 19 -0.25 -1.28 -1.18
CA GLY A 19 -1.40 -1.36 -0.30
C GLY A 19 -1.30 -2.49 0.73
N ALA A 20 -0.76 -3.66 0.34
CA ALA A 20 -0.50 -4.75 1.29
C ALA A 20 0.58 -4.38 2.30
N ALA A 21 1.67 -3.75 1.86
CA ALA A 21 2.70 -3.21 2.76
C ALA A 21 2.11 -2.16 3.71
N ALA A 22 1.27 -1.24 3.20
CA ALA A 22 0.58 -0.25 4.02
C ALA A 22 -0.39 -0.88 5.02
N TYR A 23 -1.07 -1.96 4.64
CA TYR A 23 -1.94 -2.71 5.53
C TYR A 23 -1.15 -3.33 6.68
N ILE A 24 -0.06 -4.04 6.37
CA ILE A 24 0.83 -4.65 7.37
C ILE A 24 1.40 -3.56 8.29
N ASN A 25 1.89 -2.46 7.74
CA ASN A 25 2.39 -1.33 8.51
C ASN A 25 1.32 -0.72 9.41
N SER A 26 0.07 -0.58 8.94
CA SER A 26 -1.04 -0.09 9.76
C SER A 26 -1.45 -1.04 10.90
N VAL A 27 -1.33 -2.36 10.70
CA VAL A 27 -1.57 -3.36 11.74
C VAL A 27 -0.43 -3.36 12.77
N ALA A 28 0.82 -3.33 12.30
CA ALA A 28 2.01 -3.32 13.15
C ALA A 28 2.11 -2.01 13.96
N ALA A 29 1.84 -0.87 13.32
CA ALA A 29 1.83 0.44 13.95
C ALA A 29 0.65 0.66 14.90
N LYS A 30 -0.36 -0.22 14.92
CA LYS A 30 -1.44 -0.20 15.92
C LYS A 30 -0.90 -0.28 17.37
N LYS A 31 0.33 -0.79 17.56
CA LYS A 31 1.05 -0.78 18.84
C LYS A 31 1.94 0.45 19.09
N GLN A 32 2.31 1.21 18.05
CA GLN A 32 3.35 2.26 18.15
C GLN A 32 2.94 3.63 17.54
N ALA A 33 1.72 3.77 17.03
CA ALA A 33 1.16 5.00 16.46
C ALA A 33 2.00 5.68 15.35
N LYS A 34 2.83 4.90 14.63
CA LYS A 34 3.79 5.43 13.64
C LYS A 34 3.32 5.43 12.18
N PHE A 35 2.15 4.86 11.86
CA PHE A 35 1.67 4.78 10.48
C PHE A 35 0.53 5.76 10.22
N ALA A 36 0.63 6.49 9.11
CA ALA A 36 -0.29 7.56 8.73
C ALA A 36 -1.71 7.07 8.39
N TYR A 37 -1.88 5.77 8.08
CA TYR A 37 -3.17 5.21 7.71
C TYR A 37 -3.63 4.13 8.69
N THR A 38 -4.93 4.12 8.97
CA THR A 38 -5.57 3.00 9.63
C THR A 38 -5.81 1.86 8.64
N THR A 39 -5.98 0.65 9.15
CA THR A 39 -6.30 -0.54 8.35
C THR A 39 -7.55 -0.35 7.49
N GLN A 40 -8.52 0.44 7.97
CA GLN A 40 -9.75 0.74 7.25
C GLN A 40 -9.52 1.76 6.13
N GLN A 41 -8.69 2.78 6.36
CA GLN A 41 -8.28 3.72 5.32
C GLN A 41 -7.51 3.03 4.19
N VAL A 42 -6.59 2.11 4.53
CA VAL A 42 -5.88 1.31 3.52
C VAL A 42 -6.86 0.52 2.63
N LYS A 43 -7.87 -0.12 3.22
CA LYS A 43 -8.90 -0.84 2.45
C LYS A 43 -9.70 0.08 1.51
N SER A 44 -10.13 1.24 2.00
CA SER A 44 -10.87 2.21 1.17
C SER A 44 -10.03 2.74 0.02
N CYS A 45 -8.75 3.05 0.27
CA CYS A 45 -7.81 3.51 -0.75
C CYS A 45 -7.55 2.43 -1.82
N ILE A 46 -7.43 1.16 -1.44
CA ILE A 46 -7.33 0.05 -2.41
C ILE A 46 -8.62 -0.02 -3.25
N LEU A 47 -9.79 0.04 -2.63
CA LEU A 47 -11.08 -0.03 -3.34
C LEU A 47 -11.24 1.12 -4.35
N LEU A 48 -10.83 2.34 -3.96
CA LEU A 48 -10.79 3.49 -4.85
C LEU A 48 -9.79 3.29 -6.00
N GLY A 49 -8.61 2.77 -5.70
CA GLY A 49 -7.59 2.48 -6.72
C GLY A 49 -8.05 1.45 -7.76
N LEU A 50 -8.93 0.50 -7.38
CA LEU A 50 -9.48 -0.48 -8.31
C LEU A 50 -10.46 0.12 -9.33
N THR A 51 -11.01 1.31 -9.10
CA THR A 51 -12.00 1.94 -9.99
C THR A 51 -11.44 2.36 -11.34
N SER A 52 -10.14 2.68 -11.42
CA SER A 52 -9.49 3.09 -12.67
C SER A 52 -7.97 2.94 -12.59
N LYS A 53 -7.31 2.81 -13.75
CA LYS A 53 -5.84 2.75 -13.82
C LYS A 53 -5.17 4.00 -13.24
N ALA A 54 -5.76 5.18 -13.45
CA ALA A 54 -5.25 6.43 -12.91
C ALA A 54 -5.33 6.45 -11.37
N ALA A 55 -6.47 6.05 -10.82
CA ALA A 55 -6.64 5.92 -9.37
C ALA A 55 -5.67 4.88 -8.78
N ALA A 56 -5.45 3.76 -9.46
CA ALA A 56 -4.48 2.75 -9.02
C ALA A 56 -3.07 3.31 -8.90
N ILE A 57 -2.61 4.09 -9.88
CA ILE A 57 -1.28 4.73 -9.87
C ILE A 57 -1.17 5.72 -8.71
N GLU A 58 -2.18 6.56 -8.53
CA GLU A 58 -2.19 7.59 -7.48
C GLU A 58 -2.19 6.96 -6.07
N GLN A 59 -3.04 5.97 -5.85
CA GLN A 59 -3.13 5.26 -4.56
C GLN A 59 -1.85 4.44 -4.29
N ALA A 60 -1.25 3.81 -5.32
CA ALA A 60 0.05 3.15 -5.19
C ALA A 60 1.16 4.14 -4.76
N ALA A 61 1.20 5.33 -5.35
CA ALA A 61 2.17 6.36 -5.00
C ALA A 61 1.99 6.90 -3.57
N LEU A 62 0.75 7.06 -3.12
CA LEU A 62 0.41 7.45 -1.74
C LEU A 62 0.87 6.39 -0.74
N PHE A 63 0.57 5.11 -1.00
CA PHE A 63 1.01 4.02 -0.15
C PHE A 63 2.53 3.91 -0.07
N LYS A 64 3.23 4.05 -1.21
CA LYS A 64 4.69 4.05 -1.24
C LYS A 64 5.29 5.14 -0.35
N LYS A 65 4.74 6.37 -0.40
CA LYS A 65 5.18 7.47 0.48
C LYS A 65 4.95 7.15 1.96
N ALA A 66 3.78 6.61 2.31
CA ALA A 66 3.47 6.25 3.69
C ALA A 66 4.35 5.10 4.20
N ASN A 67 4.62 4.10 3.36
CA ASN A 67 5.51 2.98 3.67
C ASN A 67 6.94 3.48 3.93
N LEU A 68 7.45 4.40 3.10
CA LEU A 68 8.75 5.04 3.32
C LEU A 68 8.78 5.83 4.62
N ALA A 69 7.75 6.64 4.90
CA ALA A 69 7.69 7.42 6.14
C ALA A 69 7.70 6.54 7.40
N CYS A 70 7.08 5.35 7.34
CA CYS A 70 7.12 4.37 8.45
C CYS A 70 8.50 3.77 8.69
N HIS A 71 9.32 3.66 7.63
CA HIS A 71 10.64 3.01 7.68
C HIS A 71 11.74 3.92 8.24
N TYR A 72 11.55 5.24 8.24
CA TYR A 72 12.53 6.23 8.69
C TYR A 72 12.30 6.77 10.12
N THR A 73 11.34 6.24 10.87
CA THR A 73 10.98 6.70 12.23
C THR A 73 11.04 5.60 13.27
#